data_AF-A0A7J4M1W2-F1
#
_entry.id   AF-A0A7J4M1W2-F1
#
_cell.length_a   1.000
_cell.length_b   1.000
_cell.length_c   1.000
_cell.angle_alpha   90.00
_cell.angle_beta   90.00
_cell.angle_gamma   90.00
#
_symmetry.space_group_name_H-M   'P 1'
#
loop_
_entity.id
_entity.type
_entity.pdbx_description
1 polymer ?
#
loop_
_entity_poly.entity_id
_entity_poly.type
_entity_poly.pdbx_seq_one_letter_code
_entity_poly.pdbx_strand_id
1 'polypeptide(L)'
;TLLLLLPLLVYAVSVSHPLMYLLFSSRYTLAPFYFAVIAIGSTIGIVGTYASNLQVGYGDTRKFMYYQLLAVAIQVVLLFALTPTFGADGALLALFVISQILIGIIYVHVLYKQFAFKHETGRVIRLVVPSAILLVALYFLTLALHNSMLALVTNLVAVIALFPPIVAVFGGVKRENVEFVREIGKRLKIQKPLNYILDYAEFFIRGKSIKPNPSS
;
A
#
# COMPACT_ATOMS: atom_id res chain seq x y z
N THR A 1 4.59 7.29 -4.55
CA THR A 1 3.57 6.26 -4.86
C THR A 1 2.90 5.67 -3.63
N LEU A 2 3.66 5.26 -2.60
CA LEU A 2 3.09 4.66 -1.37
C LEU A 2 1.97 5.51 -0.73
N LEU A 3 2.11 6.83 -0.77
CA LEU A 3 1.12 7.81 -0.30
C LEU A 3 -0.24 7.74 -1.03
N LEU A 4 -0.27 7.31 -2.29
CA LEU A 4 -1.50 7.14 -3.07
C LEU A 4 -2.04 5.70 -3.00
N LEU A 5 -1.15 4.72 -2.85
CA LEU A 5 -1.52 3.31 -2.78
C LEU A 5 -2.14 2.93 -1.43
N LEU A 6 -1.55 3.40 -0.33
CA LEU A 6 -2.03 3.08 1.02
C LEU A 6 -3.52 3.39 1.24
N PRO A 7 -4.08 4.58 0.88
CA PRO A 7 -5.50 4.83 1.11
C PRO A 7 -6.39 3.90 0.28
N LEU A 8 -5.99 3.60 -0.97
CA LEU A 8 -6.72 2.66 -1.82
C LEU A 8 -6.71 1.25 -1.24
N LEU A 9 -5.56 0.84 -0.69
CA LEU A 9 -5.38 -0.47 -0.09
C LEU A 9 -6.17 -0.60 1.22
N VAL A 10 -6.10 0.44 2.07
CA VAL A 10 -6.89 0.55 3.30
C VAL A 10 -8.38 0.45 2.98
N TYR A 11 -8.85 1.18 1.97
CA TYR A 11 -10.22 1.06 1.47
C TYR A 11 -10.53 -0.38 1.05
N ALA A 12 -9.78 -0.93 0.09
CA ALA A 12 -10.02 -2.25 -0.49
C ALA A 12 -10.09 -3.36 0.56
N VAL A 13 -9.18 -3.37 1.54
CA VAL A 13 -9.18 -4.37 2.61
C VAL A 13 -10.36 -4.15 3.56
N SER A 14 -10.66 -2.91 3.95
CA SER A 14 -11.76 -2.59 4.86
C SER A 14 -13.14 -2.97 4.31
N VAL A 15 -13.31 -2.92 2.99
CA VAL A 15 -14.56 -3.26 2.29
C VAL A 15 -14.53 -4.64 1.62
N SER A 16 -13.50 -5.45 1.85
CA SER A 16 -13.33 -6.74 1.18
C SER A 16 -14.56 -7.64 1.29
N HIS A 17 -15.18 -7.67 2.48
CA HIS A 17 -16.38 -8.48 2.73
C HIS A 17 -17.62 -8.01 1.96
N PRO A 18 -18.13 -6.76 2.13
CA PRO A 18 -19.28 -6.29 1.35
C PRO A 18 -19.02 -6.28 -0.16
N LEU A 19 -17.79 -6.01 -0.59
CA LEU A 19 -17.42 -5.99 -2.00
C LEU A 19 -17.51 -7.38 -2.63
N MET A 20 -16.89 -8.39 -2.01
CA MET A 20 -16.92 -9.76 -2.54
C MET A 20 -18.32 -10.37 -2.47
N TYR A 21 -19.08 -10.06 -1.42
CA TYR A 21 -20.47 -10.50 -1.31
C TYR A 21 -21.34 -9.92 -2.43
N LEU A 22 -21.15 -8.65 -2.77
CA LEU A 22 -21.90 -8.00 -3.85
C LEU A 22 -21.55 -8.57 -5.23
N LEU A 23 -20.28 -8.84 -5.48
CA LEU A 23 -19.80 -9.32 -6.78
C LEU A 23 -20.02 -10.82 -7.00
N PHE A 24 -19.83 -11.64 -5.96
CA PHE A 24 -19.78 -13.10 -6.07
C PHE A 24 -20.87 -13.81 -5.26
N SER A 25 -21.76 -13.07 -4.57
CA SER A 25 -22.79 -13.62 -3.68
C SER A 25 -22.22 -14.35 -2.45
N SER A 26 -23.12 -14.89 -1.61
CA SER A 26 -22.79 -15.59 -0.35
C SER A 26 -22.07 -16.93 -0.55
N ARG A 27 -22.00 -17.44 -1.77
CA ARG A 27 -21.42 -18.76 -2.07
C ARG A 27 -19.90 -18.81 -1.90
N TYR A 28 -19.21 -17.67 -1.95
CA TYR A 28 -17.75 -17.60 -1.83
C TYR A 28 -17.35 -16.99 -0.47
N THR A 29 -17.54 -17.76 0.60
CA THR A 29 -17.28 -17.30 1.97
C THR A 29 -15.82 -16.93 2.24
N LEU A 30 -14.87 -17.55 1.51
CA LEU A 30 -13.43 -17.27 1.66
C LEU A 30 -12.90 -16.16 0.72
N ALA A 31 -13.68 -15.72 -0.27
CA ALA A 31 -13.24 -14.69 -1.22
C ALA A 31 -12.81 -13.36 -0.56
N PRO A 32 -13.50 -12.83 0.48
CA PRO A 32 -13.05 -11.63 1.19
C PRO A 32 -11.63 -11.78 1.77
N PHE A 33 -11.34 -12.95 2.35
CA PHE A 33 -10.04 -13.23 2.95
C PHE A 33 -8.96 -13.30 1.86
N TYR A 34 -9.22 -14.02 0.76
CA TYR A 34 -8.26 -14.13 -0.35
C TYR A 34 -7.96 -12.76 -0.96
N PHE A 35 -8.98 -11.94 -1.15
CA PHE A 35 -8.80 -10.58 -1.67
C PHE A 35 -7.95 -9.72 -0.72
N ALA A 36 -8.19 -9.79 0.58
CA ALA A 36 -7.41 -9.04 1.57
C ALA A 36 -5.93 -9.47 1.56
N VAL A 37 -5.66 -10.78 1.52
CA VAL A 37 -4.29 -11.33 1.46
C VAL A 37 -3.58 -10.88 0.18
N ILE A 38 -4.26 -10.97 -0.97
CA ILE A 38 -3.72 -10.50 -2.26
C ILE A 38 -3.40 -9.00 -2.19
N ALA A 39 -4.34 -8.17 -1.73
CA ALA A 39 -4.17 -6.73 -1.70
C ALA A 39 -3.00 -6.29 -0.79
N ILE A 40 -2.88 -6.89 0.40
CA ILE A 40 -1.78 -6.63 1.34
C ILE A 40 -0.47 -7.11 0.73
N GLY A 41 -0.44 -8.35 0.25
CA GLY A 41 0.73 -8.99 -0.33
C GLY A 41 1.29 -8.23 -1.54
N SER A 42 0.42 -7.86 -2.48
CA SER A 42 0.79 -7.05 -3.64
C SER A 42 1.37 -5.70 -3.23
N THR A 43 0.89 -5.08 -2.16
CA THR A 43 1.43 -3.79 -1.69
C THR A 43 2.83 -3.93 -1.11
N ILE A 44 3.10 -5.00 -0.37
CA ILE A 44 4.46 -5.32 0.09
C ILE A 44 5.39 -5.46 -1.13
N GLY A 45 4.92 -6.15 -2.17
CA GLY A 45 5.66 -6.36 -3.42
C GLY A 45 6.06 -5.09 -4.16
N ILE A 46 5.32 -3.98 -3.99
CA ILE A 46 5.60 -2.71 -4.69
C ILE A 46 7.01 -2.19 -4.41
N VAL A 47 7.51 -2.38 -3.19
CA VAL A 47 8.89 -1.98 -2.84
C VAL A 47 9.89 -2.76 -3.68
N GLY A 48 9.69 -4.09 -3.79
CA GLY A 48 10.51 -4.96 -4.64
C GLY A 48 10.45 -4.55 -6.11
N THR A 49 9.26 -4.27 -6.64
CA THR A 49 9.07 -3.82 -8.04
C THR A 49 9.78 -2.51 -8.35
N TYR A 50 9.76 -1.54 -7.43
CA TYR A 50 10.50 -0.29 -7.65
C TYR A 50 12.01 -0.52 -7.61
N ALA A 51 12.49 -1.31 -6.66
CA ALA A 51 13.91 -1.64 -6.57
C ALA A 51 14.40 -2.41 -7.80
N SER A 52 13.59 -3.35 -8.32
CA SER A 52 13.92 -4.08 -9.55
C SER A 52 13.92 -3.19 -10.78
N ASN A 53 12.96 -2.26 -10.90
CA ASN A 53 12.92 -1.31 -12.01
C ASN A 53 14.12 -0.36 -12.01
N LEU A 54 14.59 0.06 -10.83
CA LEU A 54 15.81 0.86 -10.70
C LEU A 54 17.05 0.07 -11.17
N GLN A 55 17.14 -1.22 -10.81
CA GLN A 55 18.24 -2.08 -11.24
C GLN A 55 18.26 -2.27 -12.77
N VAL A 56 17.09 -2.46 -13.39
CA VAL A 56 16.96 -2.53 -14.85
C VAL A 56 17.34 -1.21 -15.49
N GLY A 57 16.87 -0.08 -14.94
CA GLY A 57 17.20 1.27 -15.43
C GLY A 57 18.69 1.61 -15.33
N TYR A 58 19.41 0.99 -14.39
CA TYR A 58 20.87 1.11 -14.27
C TYR A 58 21.65 0.26 -15.29
N GLY A 59 20.97 -0.61 -16.04
CA GLY A 59 21.59 -1.46 -17.06
C GLY A 59 22.11 -2.80 -16.54
N ASP A 60 21.87 -3.15 -15.28
CA ASP A 60 22.28 -4.45 -14.70
C ASP A 60 21.22 -5.54 -14.96
N THR A 61 20.87 -5.72 -16.24
CA THR A 61 19.81 -6.65 -16.68
C THR A 61 20.16 -8.11 -16.43
N ARG A 62 21.46 -8.48 -16.48
CA ARG A 62 21.91 -9.85 -16.20
C ARG A 62 21.64 -10.24 -14.74
N LYS A 63 21.98 -9.38 -13.76
CA LYS A 63 21.69 -9.68 -12.36
C LYS A 63 20.20 -9.64 -12.07
N PHE A 64 19.47 -8.71 -12.69
CA PHE A 64 18.00 -8.69 -12.60
C PHE A 64 17.40 -10.02 -13.07
N MET A 65 17.80 -10.53 -14.24
CA MET A 65 17.33 -11.83 -14.74
C MET A 65 17.69 -12.98 -13.80
N TYR A 66 18.91 -12.98 -13.24
CA TYR A 66 19.34 -14.00 -12.28
C TYR A 66 18.46 -14.00 -11.01
N TYR A 67 18.21 -12.83 -10.41
CA TYR A 67 17.35 -12.73 -9.23
C TYR A 67 15.89 -13.04 -9.54
N GLN A 68 15.41 -12.68 -10.73
CA GLN A 68 14.06 -13.04 -11.16
C GLN A 68 13.91 -14.55 -11.31
N LEU A 69 14.88 -15.24 -11.90
CA LEU A 69 14.88 -16.70 -12.00
C LEU A 69 14.95 -17.36 -10.62
N LEU A 70 15.78 -16.83 -9.72
CA LEU A 70 15.86 -17.30 -8.33
C LEU A 70 14.52 -17.13 -7.62
N ALA A 71 13.86 -15.98 -7.76
CA ALA A 71 12.55 -15.72 -7.16
C ALA A 71 11.48 -16.69 -7.69
N VAL A 72 11.46 -16.93 -9.01
CA VAL A 72 10.55 -17.90 -9.63
C VAL A 72 10.83 -19.32 -9.13
N ALA A 73 12.10 -19.72 -9.03
CA ALA A 73 12.46 -21.04 -8.52
C ALA A 73 12.00 -21.23 -7.08
N ILE A 74 12.24 -20.25 -6.20
CA ILE A 74 11.77 -20.28 -4.81
C ILE A 74 10.24 -20.31 -4.76
N GLN A 75 9.56 -19.53 -5.58
CA GLN A 75 8.10 -19.50 -5.66
C GLN A 75 7.52 -20.86 -6.08
N VAL A 76 8.12 -21.53 -7.07
CA VAL A 76 7.73 -22.88 -7.49
C VAL A 76 7.94 -23.88 -6.35
N VAL A 77 9.08 -23.84 -5.67
CA VAL A 77 9.35 -24.71 -4.51
C VAL A 77 8.32 -24.48 -3.41
N LEU A 78 8.01 -23.22 -3.09
CA LEU A 78 7.00 -22.86 -2.09
C LEU A 78 5.61 -23.35 -2.48
N LEU A 79 5.23 -23.23 -3.76
CA LEU A 79 3.97 -23.76 -4.25
C LEU A 79 3.90 -25.28 -4.08
N PHE A 80 4.95 -26.01 -4.46
CA PHE A 80 5.00 -27.47 -4.29
C PHE A 80 5.01 -27.89 -2.81
N ALA A 81 5.58 -27.09 -1.92
CA ALA A 81 5.63 -27.40 -0.49
C ALA A 81 4.31 -27.06 0.24
N LEU A 82 3.72 -25.88 -0.03
CA LEU A 82 2.59 -25.34 0.74
C LEU A 82 1.23 -25.74 0.16
N THR A 83 1.12 -25.91 -1.16
CA THR A 83 -0.18 -26.23 -1.80
C THR A 83 -0.72 -27.60 -1.38
N PRO A 84 0.10 -28.67 -1.26
CA PRO A 84 -0.42 -29.96 -0.82
C PRO A 84 -0.92 -29.96 0.63
N THR A 85 -0.33 -29.16 1.52
CA THR A 85 -0.68 -29.14 2.95
C THR A 85 -1.80 -28.15 3.27
N PHE A 86 -1.84 -27.00 2.60
CA PHE A 86 -2.79 -25.90 2.88
C PHE A 86 -3.74 -25.59 1.72
N GLY A 87 -3.70 -26.35 0.63
CA GLY A 87 -4.57 -26.14 -0.54
C GLY A 87 -4.41 -24.74 -1.15
N ALA A 88 -5.54 -24.08 -1.41
CA ALA A 88 -5.59 -22.74 -2.00
C ALA A 88 -4.94 -21.67 -1.09
N ASP A 89 -5.06 -21.81 0.24
CA ASP A 89 -4.44 -20.88 1.20
C ASP A 89 -2.91 -20.92 1.10
N GLY A 90 -2.35 -22.14 0.96
CA GLY A 90 -0.92 -22.35 0.77
C GLY A 90 -0.41 -21.68 -0.49
N ALA A 91 -1.16 -21.80 -1.59
CA ALA A 91 -0.83 -21.13 -2.85
C ALA A 91 -0.88 -19.60 -2.71
N LEU A 92 -1.89 -19.05 -2.03
CA LEU A 92 -2.00 -17.62 -1.79
C LEU A 92 -0.83 -17.07 -0.96
N LEU A 93 -0.49 -17.75 0.14
CA LEU A 93 0.63 -17.37 1.00
C LEU A 93 1.95 -17.43 0.23
N ALA A 94 2.18 -18.48 -0.56
CA ALA A 94 3.37 -18.61 -1.39
C ALA A 94 3.49 -17.45 -2.40
N LEU A 95 2.43 -17.17 -3.15
CA LEU A 95 2.45 -16.22 -4.27
C LEU A 95 2.46 -14.76 -3.82
N PHE A 96 1.60 -14.40 -2.86
CA PHE A 96 1.32 -13.01 -2.54
C PHE A 96 2.00 -12.53 -1.26
N VAL A 97 2.36 -13.43 -0.34
CA VAL A 97 2.98 -13.02 0.92
C VAL A 97 4.47 -13.34 0.89
N ILE A 98 4.83 -14.62 0.88
CA ILE A 98 6.20 -15.09 1.06
C ILE A 98 7.08 -14.64 -0.12
N SER A 99 6.63 -14.87 -1.35
CA SER A 99 7.37 -14.46 -2.56
C SER A 99 7.58 -12.94 -2.61
N GLN A 100 6.56 -12.15 -2.30
CA GLN A 100 6.65 -10.68 -2.32
C GLN A 100 7.63 -10.15 -1.26
N ILE A 101 7.62 -10.73 -0.06
CA ILE A 101 8.59 -10.39 1.00
C ILE A 101 10.01 -10.75 0.56
N LEU A 102 10.22 -11.96 0.03
CA LEU A 102 11.54 -12.41 -0.43
C LEU A 102 12.10 -11.52 -1.54
N ILE A 103 11.29 -11.24 -2.56
CA ILE A 103 11.65 -10.33 -3.66
C ILE A 103 11.99 -8.95 -3.09
N GLY A 104 11.16 -8.43 -2.18
CA GLY A 104 11.41 -7.17 -1.50
C GLY A 104 12.77 -7.14 -0.80
N ILE A 105 13.09 -8.18 -0.02
CA ILE A 105 14.37 -8.28 0.70
C ILE A 105 15.55 -8.36 -0.28
N ILE A 106 15.48 -9.23 -1.29
CA ILE A 106 16.56 -9.44 -2.27
C ILE A 106 16.86 -8.13 -3.01
N TYR A 107 15.85 -7.51 -3.61
CA TYR A 107 16.06 -6.31 -4.42
C TYR A 107 16.45 -5.10 -3.57
N VAL A 108 15.89 -4.93 -2.36
CA VAL A 108 16.33 -3.87 -1.45
C VAL A 108 17.78 -4.07 -1.04
N HIS A 109 18.21 -5.30 -0.74
CA HIS A 109 19.60 -5.60 -0.40
C HIS A 109 20.56 -5.30 -1.56
N VAL A 110 20.19 -5.65 -2.79
CA VAL A 110 20.99 -5.36 -3.99
C VAL A 110 21.09 -3.86 -4.23
N LEU A 111 19.97 -3.15 -4.12
CA LEU A 111 19.92 -1.69 -4.26
C LEU A 111 20.84 -1.01 -3.24
N TYR A 112 20.85 -1.53 -2.01
CA TYR A 112 21.72 -1.05 -0.95
C TYR A 112 23.20 -1.14 -1.30
N LYS A 113 23.62 -2.30 -1.81
CA LYS A 113 25.02 -2.54 -2.21
C LYS A 113 25.44 -1.66 -3.38
N GLN A 114 24.52 -1.34 -4.30
CA GLN A 114 24.84 -0.61 -5.52
C GLN A 114 24.78 0.91 -5.36
N PHE A 115 23.84 1.43 -4.56
CA PHE A 115 23.52 2.86 -4.54
C PHE A 115 23.80 3.54 -3.19
N ALA A 116 24.26 2.80 -2.17
CA ALA A 116 24.51 3.34 -0.83
C ALA A 116 23.35 4.20 -0.29
N PHE A 117 22.10 3.84 -0.63
CA PHE A 117 20.92 4.58 -0.21
C PHE A 117 20.85 4.63 1.32
N LYS A 118 20.64 5.83 1.88
CA LYS A 118 20.35 5.98 3.31
C LYS A 118 18.96 5.44 3.63
N HIS A 119 18.83 4.66 4.70
CA HIS A 119 17.55 4.13 5.16
C HIS A 119 16.64 5.27 5.66
N GLU A 120 15.69 5.72 4.82
CA GLU A 120 14.56 6.53 5.29
C GLU A 120 13.40 5.66 5.83
N THR A 121 13.71 4.59 6.58
CA THR A 121 12.72 3.67 7.15
C THR A 121 11.70 4.40 8.03
N GLY A 122 12.12 5.48 8.69
CA GLY A 122 11.25 6.34 9.47
C GLY A 122 10.11 6.96 8.64
N ARG A 123 10.33 7.25 7.35
CA ARG A 123 9.28 7.81 6.48
C ARG A 123 8.25 6.75 6.10
N VAL A 124 8.69 5.52 5.85
CA VAL A 124 7.81 4.38 5.56
C VAL A 124 6.94 4.09 6.79
N ILE A 125 7.54 4.01 7.99
CA ILE A 125 6.81 3.75 9.24
C ILE A 125 5.78 4.84 9.51
N ARG A 126 6.12 6.12 9.31
CA ARG A 126 5.20 7.27 9.45
C ARG A 126 4.03 7.27 8.46
N LEU A 127 4.07 6.43 7.42
CA LEU A 127 2.96 6.23 6.48
C LEU A 127 2.18 4.95 6.79
N VAL A 128 2.88 3.86 7.10
CA VAL A 128 2.28 2.55 7.33
C VAL A 128 1.48 2.51 8.63
N VAL A 129 2.02 3.04 9.74
CA VAL A 129 1.34 3.06 11.04
C VAL A 129 -0.01 3.79 10.99
N PRO A 130 -0.12 5.05 10.51
CA PRO A 130 -1.41 5.72 10.41
C PRO A 130 -2.38 5.01 9.46
N SER A 131 -1.87 4.37 8.40
CA SER A 131 -2.70 3.59 7.48
C SER A 131 -3.28 2.33 8.14
N ALA A 132 -2.50 1.65 8.97
CA ALA A 132 -2.96 0.51 9.75
C ALA A 132 -4.02 0.92 10.78
N ILE A 133 -3.83 2.06 11.47
CA ILE A 133 -4.83 2.62 12.39
C ILE A 133 -6.13 2.92 11.65
N LEU A 134 -6.04 3.59 10.50
CA LEU A 134 -7.22 3.89 9.68
C LEU A 134 -7.92 2.62 9.19
N LEU A 135 -7.16 1.61 8.75
CA LEU A 135 -7.70 0.32 8.35
C LEU A 135 -8.52 -0.34 9.47
N VAL A 136 -7.99 -0.36 10.69
CA VAL A 136 -8.68 -0.91 11.85
C VAL A 136 -9.97 -0.13 12.12
N ALA A 137 -9.92 1.20 12.10
CA ALA A 137 -11.10 2.04 12.32
C ALA A 137 -12.20 1.79 11.26
N LEU A 138 -11.82 1.70 9.99
CA LEU A 138 -12.76 1.44 8.90
C LEU A 138 -13.30 0.02 8.92
N TYR A 139 -12.49 -0.96 9.32
CA TYR A 139 -12.97 -2.33 9.47
C TYR A 139 -14.09 -2.42 10.52
N PHE A 140 -13.92 -1.76 11.66
CA PHE A 140 -15.00 -1.66 12.66
C PHE A 140 -16.21 -0.89 12.15
N LEU A 141 -16.01 0.16 11.34
CA LEU A 141 -17.11 0.88 10.69
C LEU A 141 -17.89 -0.03 9.72
N THR A 142 -17.20 -0.85 8.92
CA THR A 142 -17.83 -1.84 8.03
C THR A 142 -18.70 -2.82 8.81
N LEU A 143 -18.18 -3.31 9.94
CA LEU A 143 -18.91 -4.23 10.81
C LEU A 143 -20.16 -3.57 11.41
N ALA A 144 -20.05 -2.32 11.88
CA ALA A 144 -21.18 -1.56 12.42
C ALA A 144 -22.28 -1.32 11.37
N LEU A 145 -21.91 -1.17 10.09
CA LEU A 145 -22.83 -1.00 8.96
C LEU A 145 -23.32 -2.33 8.36
N HIS A 146 -23.11 -3.45 9.07
CA HIS A 146 -23.62 -4.77 8.71
C HIS A 146 -23.23 -5.24 7.31
N ASN A 147 -22.03 -4.88 6.82
CA ASN A 147 -21.55 -5.24 5.48
C ASN A 147 -22.53 -4.86 4.34
N SER A 148 -23.30 -3.79 4.52
CA SER A 148 -24.24 -3.32 3.50
C SER A 148 -23.55 -2.51 2.39
N MET A 149 -24.28 -2.21 1.31
CA MET A 149 -23.79 -1.30 0.26
C MET A 149 -23.43 0.09 0.82
N LEU A 150 -24.07 0.50 1.92
CA LEU A 150 -23.73 1.75 2.62
C LEU A 150 -22.32 1.70 3.20
N ALA A 151 -21.81 0.53 3.60
CA ALA A 151 -20.44 0.37 4.09
C ALA A 151 -19.40 0.72 3.01
N LEU A 152 -19.68 0.46 1.73
CA LEU A 152 -18.78 0.81 0.63
C LEU A 152 -18.65 2.33 0.49
N VAL A 153 -19.78 3.02 0.40
CA VAL A 153 -19.80 4.48 0.20
C VAL A 153 -19.24 5.22 1.43
N THR A 154 -19.66 4.82 2.62
CA THR A 154 -19.19 5.43 3.87
C THR A 154 -17.69 5.23 4.09
N ASN A 155 -17.14 4.03 3.84
CA ASN A 155 -15.70 3.82 3.95
C ASN A 155 -14.93 4.60 2.88
N LEU A 156 -15.45 4.74 1.66
CA LEU A 156 -14.79 5.54 0.63
C LEU A 156 -14.70 7.00 1.06
N VAL A 157 -15.82 7.57 1.54
CA VAL A 157 -15.87 8.94 2.06
C VAL A 157 -14.95 9.08 3.27
N ALA A 158 -14.97 8.12 4.20
CA ALA A 158 -14.14 8.13 5.39
C ALA A 158 -12.64 8.03 5.06
N VAL A 159 -12.22 7.24 4.06
CA VAL A 159 -10.83 7.21 3.60
C VAL A 159 -10.42 8.58 3.06
N ILE A 160 -11.22 9.18 2.19
CA ILE A 160 -10.90 10.49 1.60
C ILE A 160 -10.81 11.57 2.69
N ALA A 161 -11.72 11.54 3.66
CA ALA A 161 -11.79 12.53 4.74
C ALA A 161 -10.73 12.31 5.83
N LEU A 162 -10.50 11.08 6.27
CA LEU A 162 -9.68 10.75 7.44
C LEU A 162 -8.22 10.45 7.09
N PHE A 163 -7.93 9.94 5.89
CA PHE A 163 -6.55 9.60 5.54
C PHE A 163 -5.61 10.82 5.55
N PRO A 164 -5.93 11.95 4.88
CA PRO A 164 -5.05 13.12 4.91
C PRO A 164 -4.72 13.66 6.32
N PRO A 165 -5.69 13.90 7.23
CA PRO A 165 -5.39 14.43 8.54
C PRO A 165 -4.60 13.43 9.40
N ILE A 166 -4.93 12.14 9.36
CA ILE A 166 -4.20 11.13 10.14
C ILE A 166 -2.74 11.08 9.67
N VAL A 167 -2.47 11.00 8.37
CA VAL A 167 -1.09 10.93 7.88
C VAL A 167 -0.33 12.24 8.12
N ALA A 168 -1.01 13.39 8.07
CA ALA A 168 -0.41 14.69 8.41
C ALA A 168 0.00 14.77 9.89
N VAL A 169 -0.83 14.29 10.82
CA VAL A 169 -0.52 14.25 12.26
C VAL A 169 0.76 13.45 12.53
N PHE A 170 0.91 12.29 11.87
CA PHE A 170 2.10 11.44 11.98
C PHE A 170 3.32 11.97 11.20
N GLY A 171 3.17 13.08 10.47
CA GLY A 171 4.27 13.68 9.69
C GLY A 171 4.70 12.82 8.50
N GLY A 172 3.79 12.01 7.96
CA GLY A 172 4.03 11.17 6.78
C GLY A 172 3.94 11.96 5.46
N VAL A 173 3.24 13.11 5.45
CA VAL A 173 3.11 13.98 4.28
C VAL A 173 3.90 15.28 4.47
N LYS A 174 4.73 15.63 3.49
CA LYS A 174 5.38 16.95 3.36
C LYS A 174 4.74 17.76 2.23
N ARG A 175 5.02 19.06 2.19
CA ARG A 175 4.50 19.97 1.15
C ARG A 175 4.94 19.55 -0.25
N GLU A 176 6.20 19.11 -0.38
CA GLU A 176 6.73 18.57 -1.65
C GLU A 176 5.92 17.38 -2.18
N ASN A 177 5.38 16.53 -1.29
CA ASN A 177 4.54 15.41 -1.70
C ASN A 177 3.19 15.88 -2.26
N VAL A 178 2.60 16.94 -1.69
CA VAL A 178 1.32 17.52 -2.13
C VAL A 178 1.48 18.15 -3.51
N GLU A 179 2.57 18.89 -3.71
CA GLU A 179 2.90 19.52 -5.00
C GLU A 179 3.09 18.48 -6.10
N PHE A 180 3.83 17.40 -5.81
CA PHE A 180 3.99 16.28 -6.73
C PHE A 180 2.65 15.65 -7.15
N VAL A 181 1.73 15.43 -6.21
CA VAL A 181 0.39 14.90 -6.53
C VAL A 181 -0.42 15.90 -7.36
N ARG A 182 -0.29 17.20 -7.07
CA ARG A 182 -0.93 18.27 -7.86
C ARG A 182 -0.45 18.27 -9.31
N GLU A 183 0.85 18.04 -9.55
CA GLU A 183 1.40 17.89 -10.90
C GLU A 183 0.86 16.67 -11.65
N ILE A 184 0.73 15.52 -10.97
CA ILE A 184 0.10 14.33 -11.55
C ILE A 184 -1.36 14.64 -11.94
N GLY A 185 -2.10 15.33 -11.08
CA GLY A 185 -3.48 15.74 -11.35
C GLY A 185 -3.63 16.64 -12.58
N LYS A 186 -2.66 17.54 -12.81
CA LYS A 186 -2.60 18.37 -14.03
C LYS A 186 -2.43 17.51 -15.28
N ARG A 187 -1.54 16.53 -15.25
CA ARG A 187 -1.30 15.61 -16.39
C ARG A 187 -2.52 14.74 -16.71
N LEU A 188 -3.25 14.30 -15.68
CA LEU A 188 -4.43 13.44 -15.81
C LEU A 188 -5.75 14.21 -16.04
N LYS A 189 -5.71 15.55 -16.15
CA LYS A 189 -6.89 16.42 -16.30
C LYS A 189 -7.95 16.30 -15.18
N ILE A 190 -7.60 15.74 -14.02
CA ILE A 190 -8.46 15.59 -12.83
C ILE A 190 -8.17 16.64 -11.74
N GLN A 191 -7.58 17.76 -12.14
CA GLN A 191 -7.09 18.79 -11.22
C GLN A 191 -8.15 19.37 -10.27
N LYS A 192 -9.42 19.49 -10.70
CA LYS A 192 -10.48 20.10 -9.88
C LYS A 192 -10.78 19.29 -8.61
N PRO A 193 -11.23 18.02 -8.70
CA PRO A 193 -11.51 17.22 -7.49
C PRO A 193 -10.24 16.96 -6.68
N LEU A 194 -9.08 16.80 -7.34
CA LEU A 194 -7.82 16.56 -6.66
C LEU A 194 -7.37 17.77 -5.84
N ASN A 195 -7.51 18.99 -6.37
CA ASN A 195 -7.12 20.20 -5.65
C ASN A 195 -7.92 20.38 -4.35
N TYR A 196 -9.22 20.09 -4.34
CA TYR A 196 -10.01 20.15 -3.09
C TYR A 196 -9.45 19.22 -2.00
N ILE A 197 -9.09 17.99 -2.35
CA ILE A 197 -8.52 17.01 -1.43
C ILE A 197 -7.12 17.45 -0.96
N LEU A 198 -6.31 17.99 -1.88
CA LEU A 198 -4.96 18.45 -1.58
C LEU A 198 -4.94 19.72 -0.73
N ASP A 199 -5.85 20.65 -0.96
CA ASP A 199 -5.98 21.89 -0.18
C ASP A 199 -6.45 21.56 1.24
N TYR A 200 -7.37 20.60 1.37
CA TYR A 200 -7.76 20.02 2.66
C TYR A 200 -6.57 19.37 3.38
N ALA A 201 -5.75 18.57 2.68
CA ALA A 201 -4.54 17.98 3.24
C ALA A 201 -3.51 19.05 3.65
N GLU A 202 -3.33 20.09 2.84
CA GLU A 202 -2.39 21.19 3.07
C GLU A 202 -2.77 22.01 4.32
N PHE A 203 -4.06 22.18 4.60
CA PHE A 203 -4.55 22.79 5.84
C PHE A 203 -3.99 22.11 7.10
N PHE A 204 -4.03 20.77 7.16
CA PHE A 204 -3.49 20.01 8.30
C PHE A 204 -1.96 20.01 8.36
N ILE A 205 -1.29 20.13 7.22
CA ILE A 205 0.17 20.23 7.16
C ILE A 205 0.63 21.61 7.68
N ARG A 206 -0.06 22.70 7.28
CA ARG A 206 0.26 24.08 7.72
C ARG A 206 0.05 24.29 9.21
N GLY A 207 -0.97 23.68 9.82
CA GLY A 207 -1.22 23.76 11.26
C GLY A 207 -0.04 23.29 12.13
N LYS A 208 0.86 22.46 11.60
CA LYS A 208 2.06 21.97 12.30
C LYS A 208 3.31 22.83 12.06
N SER A 209 3.30 23.70 11.05
CA SER A 209 4.40 24.63 10.72
C SER A 209 4.45 25.85 11.66
N ILE A 210 3.47 26.02 12.54
CA ILE A 210 3.43 27.06 13.57
C ILE A 210 3.90 26.45 14.91
N LYS A 211 5.14 25.95 14.94
CA LYS A 211 5.93 25.99 16.18
C LYS A 211 7.15 26.85 15.86
N PRO A 212 7.24 28.08 16.38
CA PRO A 212 8.49 28.82 16.26
C PRO A 212 9.59 27.99 16.89
N ASN A 213 10.70 27.88 16.17
CA ASN A 213 11.96 27.41 16.71
C ASN A 213 12.23 28.21 17.99
N PRO A 214 12.29 27.63 19.20
CA PRO A 214 12.89 28.32 20.32
C PRO A 214 14.38 28.41 20.02
N SER A 215 14.76 29.52 19.40
CA SER A 215 16.14 29.95 19.28
C SER A 215 16.72 30.14 20.68
N SER A 216 17.65 29.26 21.06
CA SER A 216 18.86 29.59 21.85
C SER A 216 19.73 28.33 21.94
#